data_AF-A0A925WNX3-F1
#
_entry.id   AF-A0A925WNX3-F1
#
_cell.length_a   1.000
_cell.length_b   1.000
_cell.length_c   1.000
_cell.angle_alpha   90.00
_cell.angle_beta   90.00
_cell.angle_gamma   90.00
#
_symmetry.space_group_name_H-M   'P 1'
#
loop_
_entity.id
_entity.type
_entity.pdbx_description
1 polymer ?
#
loop_
_entity_poly.entity_id
_entity_poly.type
_entity_poly.pdbx_seq_one_letter_code
_entity_poly.pdbx_strand_id
1 'polypeptide(L)'
;VLLRETLIELAERETLGYRDIPITIVEDPALGLTQDGIAAWLARDFRKVTFVPNIQAARAGEIVLTIEQTAPELGGSYVGQKFTLTQGWKFDTMRGLDWLPLWFQRQVRTQPTPLQVVVLWVRLDIYESAPLGG
;
A
#
# COMPACT_ATOMS: atom_id res chain seq x y z
N VAL A 1 -1.88 3.81 10.59
CA VAL A 1 -0.91 4.40 9.65
C VAL A 1 -1.39 4.09 8.25
N LEU A 2 -1.60 5.12 7.43
CA LEU A 2 -2.07 4.96 6.05
C LEU A 2 -0.85 4.75 5.13
N LEU A 3 -0.97 3.88 4.12
CA LEU A 3 0.12 3.60 3.15
C LEU A 3 0.73 4.88 2.56
N ARG A 4 -0.13 5.86 2.26
CA ARG A 4 0.27 7.15 1.70
C ARG A 4 1.17 7.96 2.61
N GLU A 5 0.90 7.96 3.91
CA GLU A 5 1.71 8.68 4.91
C GLU A 5 3.11 8.07 4.96
N THR A 6 3.20 6.75 5.00
CA THR A 6 4.49 6.04 4.99
C THR A 6 5.31 6.34 3.73
N LEU A 7 4.68 6.39 2.55
CA LEU A 7 5.39 6.76 1.32
C LEU A 7 5.87 8.21 1.32
N ILE A 8 5.13 9.13 1.95
CA ILE A 8 5.55 10.53 2.11
C ILE A 8 6.73 10.63 3.08
N GLU A 9 6.66 9.97 4.23
CA GLU A 9 7.75 9.91 5.21
C GLU A 9 9.03 9.32 4.60
N LEU A 10 8.90 8.26 3.80
CA LEU A 10 10.02 7.69 3.03
C LEU A 10 10.62 8.71 2.05
N ALA A 11 9.79 9.42 1.29
CA ALA A 11 10.27 10.45 0.37
C ALA A 11 10.90 11.66 1.08
N GLU A 12 10.39 12.03 2.25
CA GLU A 12 10.98 13.10 3.06
C GLU A 12 12.36 12.71 3.58
N ARG A 13 12.53 11.46 4.03
CA ARG A 13 13.80 10.94 4.55
C ARG A 13 14.85 10.74 3.46
N GLU A 14 14.48 10.10 2.35
CA GLU A 14 15.44 9.67 1.32
C GLU A 14 15.80 10.77 0.32
N THR A 15 14.84 11.63 0.01
CA THR A 15 14.98 12.62 -1.06
C THR A 15 14.81 14.05 -0.55
N LEU A 16 15.05 14.31 0.75
CA LEU A 16 14.99 15.65 1.35
C LEU A 16 13.68 16.40 1.04
N GLY A 17 12.56 15.67 0.94
CA GLY A 17 11.23 16.22 0.65
C GLY A 17 10.81 16.23 -0.83
N TYR A 18 11.69 15.87 -1.77
CA TYR A 18 11.28 15.63 -3.15
C TYR A 18 10.53 14.30 -3.24
N ARG A 19 9.46 14.20 -4.06
CA ARG A 19 8.67 12.96 -4.21
C ARG A 19 9.21 12.07 -5.34
N ASP A 20 10.51 11.80 -5.28
CA ASP A 20 11.29 11.17 -6.36
C ASP A 20 11.83 9.78 -6.01
N ILE A 21 11.30 9.16 -4.95
CA ILE A 21 11.56 7.75 -4.62
C ILE A 21 10.97 6.83 -5.70
N PRO A 22 11.73 5.84 -6.20
CA PRO A 22 11.23 4.89 -7.18
C PRO A 22 10.35 3.84 -6.51
N ILE A 23 9.07 3.83 -6.89
CA ILE A 23 8.06 2.91 -6.39
C ILE A 23 7.71 1.93 -7.50
N THR A 24 7.89 0.64 -7.23
CA THR A 24 7.47 -0.45 -8.11
C THR A 24 6.19 -1.08 -7.57
N ILE A 25 5.14 -1.16 -8.37
CA ILE A 25 3.87 -1.73 -7.97
C ILE A 25 3.64 -2.99 -8.78
N VAL A 26 3.54 -4.13 -8.09
CA VAL A 26 3.15 -5.39 -8.71
C VAL A 26 1.67 -5.35 -8.99
N GLU A 27 1.31 -5.54 -10.25
CA GLU A 27 -0.06 -5.44 -10.71
C GLU A 27 -0.91 -6.59 -10.19
N ASP A 28 -2.09 -6.24 -9.70
CA ASP A 28 -3.15 -7.17 -9.32
C ASP A 28 -4.51 -6.54 -9.69
N PRO A 29 -5.08 -6.94 -10.84
CA PRO A 29 -6.39 -6.44 -11.27
C PRO A 29 -7.53 -6.78 -10.30
N ALA A 30 -7.44 -7.88 -9.54
CA ALA A 30 -8.49 -8.28 -8.60
C ALA A 30 -8.58 -7.35 -7.39
N LEU A 31 -7.46 -6.69 -7.06
CA LEU A 31 -7.36 -5.75 -5.93
C LEU A 31 -7.24 -4.29 -6.36
N GLY A 32 -7.32 -4.00 -7.66
CA GLY A 32 -7.21 -2.63 -8.19
C GLY A 32 -5.79 -2.06 -8.09
N LEU A 33 -4.77 -2.92 -7.97
CA LEU A 33 -3.37 -2.56 -8.13
C LEU A 33 -3.06 -2.47 -9.63
N THR A 34 -3.60 -1.46 -10.29
CA THR A 34 -3.41 -1.24 -11.72
C THR A 34 -3.07 0.22 -11.99
N GLN A 35 -2.60 0.51 -13.20
CA GLN A 35 -2.26 1.87 -13.66
C GLN A 35 -3.42 2.86 -13.62
N ASP A 36 -4.66 2.38 -13.63
CA ASP A 36 -5.87 3.21 -13.54
C ASP A 36 -6.62 3.02 -12.21
N GLY A 37 -6.05 2.23 -11.29
CA GLY A 37 -6.70 1.78 -10.06
C GLY A 37 -6.38 2.60 -8.81
N ILE A 38 -6.71 2.02 -7.64
CA ILE A 38 -6.45 2.66 -6.34
C ILE A 38 -4.95 2.89 -6.11
N ALA A 39 -4.10 1.98 -6.62
CA ALA A 39 -2.65 2.11 -6.56
C ALA A 39 -2.15 3.36 -7.27
N ALA A 40 -2.63 3.61 -8.49
CA ALA A 40 -2.27 4.80 -9.26
C ALA A 40 -2.72 6.08 -8.58
N TRP A 41 -3.91 6.09 -7.96
CA TRP A 41 -4.38 7.25 -7.20
C TRP A 41 -3.52 7.52 -5.96
N LEU A 42 -3.13 6.47 -5.23
CA LEU A 42 -2.26 6.58 -4.05
C LEU A 42 -0.85 7.05 -4.40
N ALA A 43 -0.32 6.56 -5.51
CA ALA A 43 1.02 6.88 -5.99
C ALA A 43 1.07 8.12 -6.91
N ARG A 44 -0.06 8.78 -7.19
CA ARG A 44 -0.20 9.89 -8.16
C ARG A 44 0.79 11.04 -7.94
N ASP A 45 1.15 11.27 -6.68
CA ASP A 45 1.99 12.39 -6.27
C ASP A 45 3.51 12.08 -6.39
N PHE A 46 3.87 10.85 -6.75
CA PHE A 46 5.26 10.39 -6.93
C PHE A 46 5.62 10.37 -8.40
N ARG A 47 6.83 10.84 -8.76
CA ARG A 47 7.22 10.96 -10.17
C ARG A 47 7.74 9.66 -10.78
N LYS A 48 8.26 8.75 -9.96
CA LYS A 48 8.90 7.51 -10.39
C LYS A 48 8.08 6.29 -9.96
N VAL A 49 6.93 6.10 -10.58
CA VAL A 49 6.07 4.94 -10.32
C VAL A 49 6.11 4.02 -11.53
N THR A 50 6.47 2.76 -11.31
CA THR A 50 6.49 1.72 -12.35
C THR A 50 5.54 0.60 -11.96
N PHE A 51 4.66 0.22 -12.88
CA PHE A 51 3.77 -0.93 -12.71
C PHE A 51 4.36 -2.12 -13.44
N VAL A 52 4.40 -3.27 -12.76
CA VAL A 52 5.01 -4.49 -13.29
C VAL A 52 4.04 -5.67 -13.14
N PRO A 53 4.00 -6.59 -14.11
CA PRO A 53 2.96 -7.62 -14.15
C PRO A 53 3.12 -8.72 -13.09
N ASN A 54 4.30 -8.85 -12.48
CA ASN A 54 4.58 -9.88 -11.48
C ASN A 54 5.76 -9.49 -10.58
N ILE A 55 5.91 -10.22 -9.47
CA ILE A 55 6.99 -9.97 -8.49
C ILE A 55 8.40 -10.15 -9.08
N GLN A 56 8.57 -11.01 -10.08
CA GLN A 56 9.87 -11.27 -10.70
C GLN A 56 10.35 -10.05 -11.50
N ALA A 57 9.42 -9.30 -12.10
CA ALA A 57 9.69 -8.04 -12.75
C ALA A 57 9.95 -6.88 -11.75
N ALA A 58 9.60 -7.06 -10.48
CA ALA A 58 9.90 -6.10 -9.41
C ALA A 58 11.29 -6.32 -8.76
N ARG A 59 12.06 -7.31 -9.22
CA ARG A 59 13.41 -7.60 -8.71
C ARG A 59 14.29 -6.36 -8.75
N ALA A 60 15.13 -6.21 -7.71
CA ALA A 60 16.00 -5.06 -7.48
C ALA A 60 15.28 -3.71 -7.28
N GLY A 61 13.95 -3.68 -7.26
CA GLY A 61 13.19 -2.49 -6.90
C GLY A 61 13.52 -2.01 -5.49
N GLU A 62 13.62 -0.71 -5.31
CA GLU A 62 13.94 -0.07 -4.02
C GLU A 62 12.77 -0.15 -3.05
N ILE A 63 11.59 0.22 -3.56
CA ILE A 63 10.31 0.18 -2.85
C ILE A 63 9.35 -0.62 -3.72
N VAL A 64 8.82 -1.72 -3.20
CA VAL A 64 7.94 -2.64 -3.92
C VAL A 64 6.61 -2.77 -3.18
N LEU A 65 5.50 -2.44 -3.84
CA LEU A 65 4.15 -2.67 -3.34
C LEU A 65 3.59 -3.94 -4.00
N THR A 66 3.16 -4.91 -3.19
CA THR A 66 2.65 -6.20 -3.65
C THR A 66 1.60 -6.77 -2.71
N ILE A 67 0.91 -7.81 -3.13
CA ILE A 67 -0.04 -8.57 -2.32
C ILE A 67 0.63 -9.73 -1.57
N GLU A 68 1.87 -10.05 -1.94
CA GLU A 68 2.65 -11.11 -1.32
C GLU A 68 2.97 -10.75 0.14
N GLN A 69 2.44 -11.57 1.05
CA GLN A 69 2.58 -11.36 2.49
C GLN A 69 3.87 -11.95 3.07
N THR A 70 4.48 -12.88 2.34
CA THR A 70 5.78 -13.47 2.64
C THR A 70 6.87 -12.66 1.95
N ALA A 71 8.07 -12.61 2.54
CA ALA A 71 9.19 -11.89 1.97
C ALA A 71 9.48 -12.39 0.53
N PRO A 72 9.28 -11.55 -0.49
CA PRO A 72 9.51 -11.94 -1.88
C PRO A 72 11.00 -11.99 -2.21
N GLU A 73 11.37 -12.86 -3.15
CA GLU A 73 12.74 -12.95 -3.67
C GLU A 73 13.06 -11.77 -4.61
N LEU A 74 13.31 -10.60 -4.02
CA LEU A 74 13.61 -9.36 -4.75
C LEU A 74 15.11 -9.16 -5.02
N GLY A 75 15.95 -10.12 -4.62
CA GLY A 75 17.40 -10.07 -4.83
C GLY A 75 18.18 -9.32 -3.75
N GLY A 76 17.61 -9.15 -2.55
CA GLY A 76 18.25 -8.49 -1.42
C GLY A 76 17.45 -8.64 -0.12
N SER A 77 17.88 -7.94 0.94
CA SER A 77 17.16 -7.85 2.21
C SER A 77 16.10 -6.76 2.14
N TYR A 78 14.86 -7.09 2.55
CA TYR A 78 13.73 -6.15 2.54
C TYR A 78 12.99 -6.19 3.86
N VAL A 79 12.45 -5.03 4.25
CA VAL A 79 11.53 -4.88 5.37
C VAL A 79 10.12 -4.69 4.83
N GLY A 80 9.20 -5.56 5.27
CA GLY A 80 7.81 -5.55 4.82
C GLY A 80 6.89 -4.92 5.85
N GLN A 81 6.05 -3.99 5.41
CA GLN A 81 4.97 -3.42 6.22
C GLN A 81 3.62 -3.66 5.55
N LYS A 82 2.67 -4.24 6.30
CA LYS A 82 1.33 -4.54 5.82
C LYS A 82 0.43 -3.31 5.93
N PHE A 83 -0.34 -3.04 4.87
CA PHE A 83 -1.31 -1.98 4.78
C PHE A 83 -2.66 -2.50 4.30
N THR A 84 -3.74 -1.92 4.82
CA THR A 84 -5.10 -2.21 4.33
C THR A 84 -5.53 -1.10 3.38
N LEU A 85 -5.76 -1.41 2.10
CA LEU A 85 -6.14 -0.42 1.07
C LEU A 85 -7.61 -0.07 1.10
N THR A 86 -8.47 -1.04 1.40
CA THR A 86 -9.92 -0.81 1.45
C THR A 86 -10.52 -1.48 2.66
N GLN A 87 -11.31 -0.71 3.39
CA GLN A 87 -12.20 -1.19 4.44
C GLN A 87 -13.61 -1.15 3.86
N GLY A 88 -14.26 -2.30 3.77
CA GLY A 88 -15.64 -2.36 3.29
C GLY A 88 -16.55 -3.01 4.31
N TRP A 89 -17.82 -2.66 4.19
CA TRP A 89 -18.89 -3.23 5.00
C TRP A 89 -19.34 -4.52 4.33
N LYS A 90 -19.08 -5.67 4.94
CA LYS A 90 -19.69 -6.93 4.49
C LYS A 90 -21.17 -6.93 4.90
N PHE A 91 -22.07 -6.74 3.94
CA PHE A 91 -23.52 -6.84 4.17
C PHE A 91 -23.97 -8.27 4.56
N ASP A 92 -23.15 -9.29 4.29
CA ASP A 92 -23.42 -10.70 4.62
C ASP A 92 -23.45 -10.98 6.14
N THR A 93 -22.89 -10.08 6.95
CA THR A 93 -22.98 -10.12 8.42
C THR A 93 -24.18 -9.37 9.01
N MET A 94 -25.00 -8.72 8.18
CA MET A 94 -26.24 -8.05 8.63
C MET A 94 -27.42 -9.03 8.57
N ARG A 95 -27.51 -9.94 9.55
CA ARG A 95 -28.73 -10.74 9.75
C ARG A 95 -29.77 -9.91 10.50
N GLY A 96 -30.82 -9.48 9.81
CA GLY A 96 -32.00 -8.84 10.42
C GLY A 96 -32.24 -7.40 9.97
N LEU A 97 -33.24 -6.75 10.59
CA LEU A 97 -33.76 -5.40 10.31
C LEU A 97 -32.74 -4.25 10.55
N ASP A 98 -31.43 -4.52 10.50
CA ASP A 98 -30.33 -3.59 10.79
C ASP A 98 -30.04 -2.58 9.66
N TRP A 99 -30.85 -2.58 8.60
CA TRP A 99 -30.77 -1.59 7.52
C TRP A 99 -31.38 -0.23 7.91
N LEU A 100 -32.30 -0.20 8.90
CA LEU A 100 -32.97 1.02 9.34
C LEU A 100 -32.06 2.00 10.12
N PRO A 101 -31.22 1.55 11.07
CA PRO A 101 -30.27 2.44 11.75
C PRO A 101 -29.19 3.02 10.82
N LEU A 102 -28.82 2.29 9.75
CA LEU A 102 -27.82 2.73 8.77
C LEU A 102 -28.26 4.02 8.05
N TRP A 103 -29.56 4.14 7.75
CA TRP A 103 -30.15 5.28 7.06
C TRP A 103 -30.32 6.50 7.96
N PHE A 104 -30.58 6.29 9.26
CA PHE A 104 -30.89 7.38 10.20
C PHE A 104 -29.70 7.88 11.02
N GLN A 105 -28.77 7.02 11.42
CA GLN A 105 -27.79 7.37 12.46
C GLN A 105 -26.34 7.33 11.99
N ARG A 106 -26.04 6.82 10.78
CA ARG A 106 -24.65 6.66 10.29
C ARG A 106 -23.73 5.95 11.30
N GLN A 107 -24.29 5.22 12.26
CA GLN A 107 -23.59 4.54 13.34
C GLN A 107 -23.88 3.06 13.22
N VAL A 108 -22.85 2.29 12.89
CA VAL A 108 -22.92 0.84 12.82
C VAL A 108 -21.98 0.26 13.86
N ARG A 109 -22.46 -0.71 14.65
CA ARG A 109 -21.70 -1.37 15.72
C ARG A 109 -20.69 -2.41 15.21
N THR A 110 -20.72 -2.74 13.93
CA THR A 110 -19.83 -3.71 13.29
C THR A 110 -18.56 -3.03 12.79
N GLN A 111 -17.40 -3.48 13.25
CA GLN A 111 -16.13 -2.97 12.72
C GLN A 111 -15.94 -3.43 11.26
N PRO A 112 -15.53 -2.52 10.34
CA PRO A 112 -15.30 -2.90 8.96
C PRO A 112 -14.14 -3.90 8.87
N THR A 113 -14.34 -4.98 8.12
CA THR A 113 -13.29 -5.99 7.91
C THR A 113 -12.30 -5.47 6.85
N PRO A 114 -10.98 -5.62 7.06
CA PRO A 114 -10.00 -5.30 6.02
C PRO A 114 -10.26 -6.18 4.79
N LEU A 115 -10.65 -5.56 3.67
CA LEU A 115 -11.01 -6.29 2.45
C LEU A 115 -9.80 -6.52 1.54
N GLN A 116 -8.77 -5.69 1.63
CA GLN A 116 -7.60 -5.73 0.76
C GLN A 116 -6.35 -5.40 1.56
N VAL A 117 -5.45 -6.38 1.71
CA VAL A 117 -4.16 -6.22 2.39
C VAL A 117 -3.05 -6.26 1.35
N VAL A 118 -2.20 -5.24 1.37
CA VAL A 118 -0.98 -5.16 0.56
C VAL A 118 0.22 -5.02 1.48
N VAL A 119 1.39 -5.36 0.98
CA VAL A 119 2.66 -5.22 1.70
C VAL A 119 3.56 -4.29 0.91
N LEU A 120 4.06 -3.26 1.60
CA LEU A 120 5.13 -2.42 1.12
C LEU A 120 6.45 -3.03 1.58
N TRP A 121 7.27 -3.46 0.63
CA TRP A 121 8.62 -3.94 0.87
C TRP A 121 9.60 -2.82 0.54
N VAL A 122 10.41 -2.43 1.52
CA VAL A 122 11.47 -1.43 1.36
C VAL A 122 12.81 -2.13 1.50
N ARG A 123 13.73 -1.86 0.59
CA ARG A 123 15.08 -2.44 0.64
C ARG A 123 15.81 -1.97 1.91
N LEU A 124 16.50 -2.88 2.58
CA LEU A 124 17.04 -2.63 3.93
C LEU A 124 18.08 -1.49 3.96
N ASP A 125 18.88 -1.34 2.91
CA ASP A 125 19.85 -0.23 2.75
C ASP A 125 19.19 1.15 2.75
N ILE A 126 17.99 1.26 2.15
CA ILE A 126 17.16 2.48 2.11
C ILE A 126 16.40 2.68 3.43
N TYR A 127 16.08 1.60 4.12
CA TYR A 127 15.46 1.73 5.44
C TYR A 127 16.47 2.23 6.49
N GLU A 128 17.72 1.74 6.39
CA GLU A 128 18.83 2.02 7.32
C GLU A 128 19.64 3.27 6.96
N SER A 129 19.44 3.90 5.80
CA SER A 129 20.02 5.21 5.49
C SER A 129 19.53 6.24 6.52
N ALA A 130 20.42 6.56 7.47
CA ALA A 130 20.30 7.77 8.26
C ALA A 130 20.40 8.98 7.30
N PRO A 131 19.67 10.08 7.56
CA PRO A 131 19.86 11.30 6.77
C PRO A 131 21.33 11.71 6.93
N LEU A 132 22.07 11.76 5.83
CA LEU A 132 23.39 12.38 5.80
C LEU A 132 23.19 13.90 5.92
N GLY A 133 22.75 14.36 7.08
CA GLY A 133 22.84 15.74 7.53
C GLY A 133 24.15 15.91 8.26
N GLY A 134 25.19 16.31 7.51
CA GLY A 134 26.35 17.01 8.06
C GLY A 134 26.03 18.49 8.26
#